data_AF-A0A7W4HT28-F1
#
_entry.id   AF-A0A7W4HT28-F1
#
_cell.length_a   1.000
_cell.length_b   1.000
_cell.length_c   1.000
_cell.angle_alpha   90.00
_cell.angle_beta   90.00
_cell.angle_gamma   90.00
#
_symmetry.space_group_name_H-M   'P 1'
#
loop_
_entity.id
_entity.type
_entity.pdbx_description
1 polymer ?
#
loop_
_entity_poly.entity_id
_entity_poly.type
_entity_poly.pdbx_seq_one_letter_code
_entity_poly.pdbx_strand_id
1 'polypeptide(L)'
;MKIYNVGKDSLDEYDLEYLDKEAYEYLIYNYEAGDYQGDGAAVLKDNNGKFILIDLGHCSCYGPLEERNPKCIYSLEEIIKLLDRRCQDKYDREYVKDVAKKLKELEG
;
A
#
# COMPACT_ATOMS: atom_id res chain seq x y z
N MET A 1 -13.79 -1.22 -3.49
CA MET A 1 -12.37 -1.62 -3.41
C MET A 1 -12.19 -3.08 -2.99
N LYS A 2 -11.38 -3.87 -3.73
CA LYS A 2 -10.87 -5.19 -3.31
C LYS A 2 -9.62 -5.03 -2.46
N ILE A 3 -9.37 -5.93 -1.51
CA ILE A 3 -8.22 -5.86 -0.61
C ILE A 3 -7.36 -7.10 -0.78
N TYR A 4 -6.06 -6.91 -1.01
CA TYR A 4 -5.05 -7.94 -1.11
C TYR A 4 -4.00 -7.76 -0.01
N ASN A 5 -4.16 -8.51 1.08
CA ASN A 5 -3.12 -8.63 2.10
C ASN A 5 -2.06 -9.62 1.61
N VAL A 6 -0.82 -9.15 1.48
CA VAL A 6 0.36 -9.98 1.18
C VAL A 6 1.40 -9.97 2.31
N GLY A 7 1.06 -9.36 3.44
CA GLY A 7 1.84 -9.33 4.68
C GLY A 7 1.31 -10.30 5.76
N LYS A 8 1.84 -10.15 6.97
CA LYS A 8 1.49 -10.99 8.12
C LYS A 8 0.21 -10.51 8.78
N ASP A 9 0.14 -9.21 9.06
CA ASP A 9 -0.93 -8.62 9.84
C ASP A 9 -1.99 -8.01 8.91
N SER A 10 -3.22 -7.99 9.39
CA SER A 10 -4.36 -7.46 8.63
C SER A 10 -4.73 -6.07 9.12
N LEU A 11 -5.01 -5.18 8.17
CA LEU A 11 -5.65 -3.90 8.44
C LEU A 11 -7.15 -4.10 8.67
N ASP A 12 -7.70 -3.49 9.71
CA ASP A 12 -9.12 -3.57 10.06
C ASP A 12 -9.96 -2.44 9.44
N GLU A 13 -11.21 -2.30 9.86
CA GLU A 13 -12.10 -1.26 9.32
C GLU A 13 -11.73 0.16 9.76
N TYR A 14 -11.11 0.31 10.93
CA TYR A 14 -10.65 1.59 11.46
C TYR A 14 -9.37 2.02 10.76
N ASP A 15 -8.45 1.09 10.51
CA ASP A 15 -7.23 1.35 9.71
C ASP A 15 -7.56 1.89 8.31
N LEU A 16 -8.73 1.51 7.77
CA LEU A 16 -9.16 1.88 6.42
C LEU A 16 -10.18 3.03 6.40
N GLU A 17 -10.48 3.66 7.55
CA GLU A 17 -11.60 4.61 7.69
C GLU A 17 -11.45 5.85 6.80
N TYR A 18 -10.21 6.22 6.47
CA TYR A 18 -9.89 7.41 5.68
C TYR A 18 -9.88 7.17 4.17
N LEU A 19 -10.19 5.95 3.72
CA LEU A 19 -10.31 5.61 2.31
C LEU A 19 -11.77 5.55 1.85
N ASP A 20 -12.07 6.28 0.79
CA ASP A 20 -13.29 6.18 0.01
C ASP A 20 -13.27 4.89 -0.81
N LYS A 21 -13.87 3.83 -0.25
CA LYS A 21 -13.89 2.49 -0.86
C LYS A 21 -14.57 2.47 -2.23
N GLU A 22 -15.35 3.49 -2.60
CA GLU A 22 -15.97 3.62 -3.92
C GLU A 22 -15.02 4.23 -4.96
N ALA A 23 -14.06 5.06 -4.53
CA ALA A 23 -13.08 5.70 -5.42
C ALA A 23 -11.96 4.76 -5.91
N TYR A 24 -11.75 3.65 -5.20
CA TYR A 24 -10.63 2.73 -5.44
C TYR A 24 -11.08 1.34 -5.92
N GLU A 25 -10.37 0.84 -6.93
CA GLU A 25 -10.56 -0.49 -7.49
C GLU A 25 -10.01 -1.54 -6.51
N TYR A 26 -8.75 -1.39 -6.09
CA TYR A 26 -8.13 -2.26 -5.10
C TYR A 26 -7.02 -1.59 -4.27
N LEU A 27 -6.71 -2.24 -3.14
CA LEU A 27 -5.56 -2.02 -2.27
C LEU A 27 -4.73 -3.30 -2.21
N ILE A 28 -3.43 -3.20 -2.41
CA ILE A 28 -2.44 -4.24 -2.12
C ILE A 28 -1.58 -3.74 -0.96
N TYR A 29 -1.39 -4.52 0.09
CA TYR A 29 -0.52 -4.10 1.19
C TYR A 29 0.27 -5.25 1.81
N ASN A 30 1.42 -4.91 2.37
CA ASN A 30 2.19 -5.73 3.29
C ASN A 30 2.40 -4.91 4.56
N TYR A 31 1.96 -5.43 5.69
CA TYR A 31 1.97 -4.72 6.97
C TYR A 31 2.37 -5.67 8.11
N GLU A 32 3.14 -5.15 9.04
CA GLU A 32 3.53 -5.80 10.30
C GLU A 32 3.30 -4.85 11.47
N ALA A 33 2.46 -5.27 12.41
CA ALA A 33 2.15 -4.54 13.63
C ALA A 33 3.10 -4.96 14.75
N GLY A 34 3.67 -3.97 15.44
CA GLY A 34 4.39 -4.13 16.70
C GLY A 34 3.61 -3.55 17.88
N ASP A 35 4.19 -3.63 19.08
CA ASP A 35 3.52 -3.22 20.33
C ASP A 35 3.18 -1.72 20.40
N TYR A 36 3.97 -0.87 19.72
CA TYR A 36 3.83 0.60 19.75
C TYR A 36 4.11 1.28 18.41
N GLN A 37 4.25 0.50 17.34
CA GLN A 37 4.57 0.97 16.00
C GLN A 37 4.13 -0.08 14.98
N GLY A 38 4.02 0.30 13.73
CA GLY A 38 3.82 -0.61 12.63
C GLY A 38 4.63 -0.15 11.43
N ASP A 39 5.01 -1.09 10.59
CA ASP A 39 5.77 -0.83 9.37
C ASP A 39 5.11 -1.57 8.20
N GLY A 40 5.17 -0.99 7.00
CA GLY A 40 4.56 -1.60 5.85
C GLY A 40 4.53 -0.71 4.61
N ALA A 41 4.02 -1.26 3.52
CA ALA A 41 3.84 -0.54 2.28
C ALA A 41 2.53 -0.97 1.61
N ALA A 42 1.92 -0.05 0.87
CA ALA A 42 0.71 -0.32 0.12
C ALA A 42 0.69 0.32 -1.27
N VAL A 43 -0.03 -0.29 -2.20
CA VAL A 43 -0.38 0.29 -3.49
C VAL A 43 -1.89 0.36 -3.61
N LEU A 44 -2.41 1.57 -3.86
CA LEU A 44 -3.79 1.79 -4.25
C LEU A 44 -3.89 1.97 -5.77
N LYS A 45 -4.98 1.45 -6.34
CA LYS A 45 -5.42 1.73 -7.71
C LYS A 45 -6.78 2.40 -7.67
N ASP A 46 -6.89 3.57 -8.31
CA ASP A 46 -8.18 4.24 -8.50
C ASP A 46 -8.98 3.67 -9.67
N ASN A 47 -10.25 4.04 -9.76
CA ASN A 47 -11.11 3.62 -10.88
C ASN A 47 -10.72 4.21 -12.26
N ASN A 48 -9.76 5.14 -12.30
CA ASN A 48 -9.21 5.70 -13.54
C ASN A 48 -7.95 4.95 -14.02
N GLY A 49 -7.54 3.89 -13.32
CA GLY A 49 -6.33 3.12 -13.64
C GLY A 49 -5.03 3.83 -13.28
N LYS A 50 -5.08 4.77 -12.33
CA LYS A 50 -3.90 5.40 -11.73
C LYS A 50 -3.56 4.76 -10.39
N PHE A 51 -2.31 4.94 -9.98
CA PHE A 51 -1.75 4.29 -8.80
C PHE A 51 -1.10 5.30 -7.84
N ILE A 52 -0.96 4.90 -6.59
CA ILE A 52 -0.08 5.54 -5.59
C ILE A 52 0.58 4.48 -4.70
N LEU A 53 1.83 4.72 -4.31
CA LEU A 53 2.54 3.97 -3.28
C LEU A 53 2.41 4.72 -1.95
N ILE A 54 2.00 4.02 -0.91
CA ILE A 54 1.77 4.57 0.43
C ILE A 54 2.70 3.85 1.40
N ASP A 55 3.29 4.63 2.30
CA ASP A 55 4.03 4.14 3.45
C ASP A 55 3.06 3.91 4.60
N LEU A 56 3.08 2.71 5.18
CA LEU A 56 2.22 2.35 6.32
C LEU A 56 2.94 2.49 7.67
N GLY A 57 4.21 2.95 7.64
CA GLY A 57 5.02 3.20 8.82
C GLY A 57 4.38 4.22 9.76
N HIS A 58 4.18 3.84 11.02
CA HIS A 58 3.62 4.72 12.04
C HIS A 58 4.09 4.36 13.45
N CYS A 59 3.90 5.30 14.36
CA CYS A 59 4.07 5.12 15.81
C CYS A 59 2.71 5.11 16.52
N SER A 60 2.69 4.78 17.80
CA SER A 60 1.48 4.59 18.63
C SER A 60 0.46 5.74 18.66
N CYS A 61 0.79 6.91 18.13
CA CYS A 61 -0.12 8.05 18.06
C CYS A 61 -1.05 8.01 16.84
N TYR A 62 -0.70 7.24 15.81
CA TYR A 62 -1.22 7.38 14.45
C TYR A 62 -1.44 6.00 13.83
N GLY A 63 -2.43 5.88 12.96
CA GLY A 63 -2.73 4.64 12.25
C GLY A 63 -1.91 4.48 10.96
N PRO A 64 -1.92 3.29 10.32
CA PRO A 64 -1.15 3.02 9.11
C PRO A 64 -1.60 3.79 7.86
N LEU A 65 -2.82 4.35 7.84
CA LEU A 65 -3.37 5.06 6.67
C LEU A 65 -4.03 6.39 7.07
N GLU A 66 -3.23 7.35 7.51
CA GLU A 66 -3.74 8.67 7.91
C GLU A 66 -4.04 9.62 6.74
N GLU A 67 -3.43 9.36 5.57
CA GLU A 67 -3.69 10.17 4.40
C GLU A 67 -5.12 9.93 3.90
N ARG A 68 -5.95 10.97 3.99
CA ARG A 68 -7.36 10.92 3.57
C ARG A 68 -7.47 10.94 2.06
N ASN A 69 -7.99 9.86 1.49
CA ASN A 69 -8.25 9.72 0.06
C ASN A 69 -7.05 10.14 -0.81
N PRO A 70 -5.90 9.45 -0.67
CA PRO A 70 -4.69 9.76 -1.40
C PRO A 70 -4.95 9.75 -2.91
N LYS A 71 -4.43 10.77 -3.60
CA LYS A 71 -4.66 10.92 -5.03
C LYS A 71 -3.74 9.99 -5.81
N CYS A 72 -4.34 9.07 -6.57
CA CYS A 72 -3.60 8.24 -7.52
C CYS A 72 -3.12 9.08 -8.71
N ILE A 73 -1.79 9.17 -8.89
CA ILE A 73 -1.18 10.03 -9.93
C ILE A 73 -0.28 9.25 -10.90
N TYR A 74 0.21 8.08 -10.49
CA TYR A 74 1.16 7.31 -11.29
C TYR A 74 0.42 6.44 -12.30
N SER A 75 0.99 6.30 -13.50
CA SER A 75 0.68 5.20 -14.42
C SER A 75 1.26 3.87 -13.92
N LEU A 76 0.85 2.77 -14.56
CA LEU A 76 1.39 1.43 -14.27
C LEU A 76 2.93 1.38 -14.44
N GLU A 77 3.45 1.98 -15.50
CA GLU A 77 4.91 2.00 -15.75
C GLU A 77 5.65 2.79 -14.66
N GLU A 78 5.11 3.94 -14.25
CA GLU A 78 5.72 4.78 -13.21
C GLU A 78 5.69 4.11 -11.84
N ILE A 79 4.57 3.48 -11.46
CA ILE A 79 4.49 2.78 -10.17
C ILE A 79 5.41 1.55 -10.13
N ILE A 80 5.55 0.80 -11.24
CA ILE A 80 6.51 -0.31 -11.33
C ILE A 80 7.94 0.19 -11.14
N LYS A 81 8.33 1.28 -11.82
CA LYS A 81 9.67 1.88 -11.65
C LYS A 81 9.90 2.34 -10.21
N LEU A 82 8.89 2.93 -9.57
CA LEU A 82 8.97 3.37 -8.18
C LEU A 82 9.16 2.17 -7.23
N LEU A 83 8.39 1.11 -7.40
CA LEU A 83 8.48 -0.13 -6.61
C LEU A 83 9.83 -0.83 -6.82
N ASP A 84 10.31 -0.93 -8.06
CA ASP A 84 11.61 -1.54 -8.36
C ASP A 84 12.76 -0.75 -7.70
N ARG A 85 12.67 0.59 -7.66
CA ARG A 85 13.63 1.43 -6.94
C ARG A 85 13.56 1.18 -5.42
N ARG A 86 12.36 1.13 -4.84
CA ARG A 86 12.15 0.87 -3.41
C ARG A 86 12.62 -0.54 -3.00
N CYS A 87 12.47 -1.53 -3.87
CA CYS A 87 13.03 -2.88 -3.66
C CYS A 87 14.56 -2.90 -3.58
N GLN A 88 15.26 -1.90 -4.11
CA GLN A 88 16.71 -1.81 -3.99
C GLN A 88 17.15 -1.26 -2.64
N ASP A 89 16.28 -0.51 -1.95
CA ASP A 89 16.53 -0.04 -0.59
C ASP A 89 16.43 -1.20 0.40
N LYS A 90 17.38 -1.29 1.35
CA LYS A 90 17.45 -2.42 2.29
C LYS A 90 16.27 -2.42 3.26
N TYR A 91 15.80 -1.26 3.67
CA TYR A 91 14.74 -1.12 4.68
C TYR A 91 13.35 -1.27 4.03
N ASP A 92 13.14 -0.66 2.86
CA ASP A 92 11.84 -0.74 2.18
C ASP A 92 11.58 -2.11 1.50
N ARG A 93 12.64 -2.86 1.16
CA ARG A 93 12.54 -4.12 0.42
C ARG A 93 11.64 -5.15 1.10
N GLU A 94 11.64 -5.20 2.43
CA GLU A 94 10.91 -6.21 3.21
C GLU A 94 9.43 -6.22 2.86
N TYR A 95 8.80 -5.05 2.83
CA TYR A 95 7.38 -4.91 2.56
C TYR A 95 7.06 -4.74 1.07
N VAL A 96 7.88 -3.94 0.37
CA VAL A 96 7.58 -3.53 -1.01
C VAL A 96 7.69 -4.69 -2.01
N LYS A 97 8.54 -5.68 -1.76
CA LYS A 97 8.78 -6.78 -2.72
C LYS A 97 7.51 -7.60 -2.98
N ASP A 98 6.76 -7.94 -1.94
CA ASP A 98 5.57 -8.77 -2.07
C ASP A 98 4.40 -7.97 -2.66
N VAL A 99 4.30 -6.68 -2.32
CA VAL A 99 3.37 -5.73 -2.97
C VAL A 99 3.64 -5.64 -4.47
N ALA A 100 4.92 -5.47 -4.86
CA ALA A 100 5.33 -5.37 -6.26
C ALA A 100 5.09 -6.69 -7.03
N LYS A 101 5.32 -7.83 -6.38
CA LYS A 101 5.00 -9.14 -6.96
C LYS A 101 3.50 -9.25 -7.23
N LYS A 102 2.66 -8.88 -6.25
CA LYS A 102 1.21 -8.97 -6.40
C LYS A 102 0.67 -8.02 -7.46
N LEU A 103 1.22 -6.81 -7.56
CA LEU A 103 0.87 -5.87 -8.63
C LEU A 103 1.14 -6.48 -10.02
N LYS A 104 2.30 -7.13 -10.21
CA LYS A 104 2.65 -7.80 -11.47
C LYS A 104 1.72 -8.98 -11.81
N GLU A 105 1.17 -9.68 -10.81
CA GLU A 105 0.15 -10.72 -11.03
C GLU A 105 -1.21 -10.17 -11.49
N LEU A 106 -1.54 -8.92 -11.12
CA LEU A 106 -2.85 -8.31 -11.40
C LEU A 106 -2.86 -7.50 -12.70
N GLU A 107 -1.75 -6.85 -13.04
CA GLU A 107 -1.65 -5.90 -14.15
C GLU A 107 -0.75 -6.37 -15.30
N GLY A 108 -0.10 -7.53 -15.15
CA GLY A 108 0.86 -8.10 -16.11
C GLY A 108 0.29 -9.18 -17.03
#